data_AF-A0A382T983-F1
#
_entry.id   AF-A0A382T983-F1
#
_cell.length_a   1.000
_cell.length_b   1.000
_cell.length_c   1.000
_cell.angle_alpha   90.00
_cell.angle_beta   90.00
_cell.angle_gamma   90.00
#
_symmetry.space_group_name_H-M   'P 1'
#
loop_
_entity.id
_entity.type
_entity.pdbx_description
1 polymer ?
#
loop_
_entity_poly.entity_id
_entity_poly.type
_entity_poly.pdbx_seq_one_letter_code
_entity_poly.pdbx_strand_id
1 'polypeptide(L)'
;DATMFSLLAFFIASASYRAFRARTLEATLLLVAALIVMIGNAPIGDFIWNKIMPFGDNLPSTVRQWILENPNLSSRRGVILGVSLGIISQSIRIILGIERSYLGGGD
;
A
#
# COMPACT_ATOMS: atom_id res chain seq x y z
N ASP A 1 -27.21 15.88 -16.19
CA ASP A 1 -26.34 14.67 -16.24
C ASP A 1 -24.94 14.94 -16.77
N ALA A 2 -24.77 15.40 -18.01
CA ALA A 2 -23.44 15.66 -18.59
C ALA A 2 -22.57 16.60 -17.75
N THR A 3 -23.14 17.66 -17.18
CA THR A 3 -22.42 18.61 -16.29
C THR A 3 -21.94 17.95 -15.00
N MET A 4 -22.76 17.06 -14.42
CA MET A 4 -22.42 16.34 -13.18
C MET A 4 -21.33 15.30 -13.45
N PHE A 5 -21.42 14.55 -14.55
CA PHE A 5 -20.38 13.60 -14.96
C PHE A 5 -19.06 14.28 -15.33
N SER A 6 -19.11 15.44 -15.99
CA SER A 6 -17.92 16.21 -16.33
C SER A 6 -17.18 16.73 -15.09
N LEU A 7 -17.91 17.25 -14.10
CA LEU A 7 -17.33 17.68 -12.83
C LEU A 7 -16.73 16.51 -12.06
N LEU A 8 -17.43 15.38 -11.99
CA LEU A 8 -16.93 14.17 -11.34
C LEU A 8 -15.65 13.66 -12.02
N ALA A 9 -15.65 13.59 -13.36
CA ALA A 9 -14.47 13.20 -14.12
C ALA A 9 -13.28 14.15 -13.89
N PHE A 10 -13.52 15.46 -13.84
CA PHE A 10 -12.49 16.46 -13.52
C PHE A 10 -11.91 16.27 -12.12
N PHE A 11 -12.76 16.08 -11.10
CA PHE A 11 -12.30 15.86 -9.72
C PHE A 11 -11.54 14.55 -9.57
N ILE A 12 -11.99 13.46 -10.19
CA ILE A 12 -11.27 12.19 -10.20
C ILE A 12 -9.91 12.35 -10.88
N ALA A 13 -9.87 12.95 -12.08
CA ALA A 13 -8.62 13.16 -12.80
C ALA A 13 -7.61 14.01 -11.99
N SER A 14 -8.07 15.08 -11.35
CA SER A 14 -7.22 15.92 -10.49
C SER A 14 -6.74 15.18 -9.24
N ALA A 15 -7.60 14.37 -8.61
CA ALA A 15 -7.23 13.59 -7.44
C ALA A 15 -6.20 12.50 -7.78
N SER A 16 -6.42 11.78 -8.88
CA SER A 16 -5.50 10.77 -9.39
C SER A 16 -4.14 11.36 -9.75
N TYR A 17 -4.09 12.49 -10.46
CA TYR A 17 -2.81 13.15 -10.79
C TYR A 17 -2.01 13.54 -9.53
N ARG A 18 -2.69 14.07 -8.50
CA ARG A 18 -2.04 14.42 -7.23
C ARG A 18 -1.59 13.18 -6.44
N ALA A 19 -2.34 12.09 -6.52
CA ALA A 19 -2.03 10.82 -5.84
C ALA A 19 -0.87 10.06 -6.52
N PHE A 20 -0.77 10.11 -7.84
CA PHE A 20 0.30 9.46 -8.61
C PHE A 20 1.52 10.37 -8.84
N ARG A 21 1.56 11.57 -8.26
CA ARG A 21 2.68 12.50 -8.40
C ARG A 21 3.92 11.96 -7.68
N ALA A 22 4.82 11.32 -8.42
CA ALA A 22 6.08 10.83 -7.89
C ALA A 22 7.03 12.01 -7.59
N ARG A 23 7.24 12.30 -6.30
CA ARG A 23 8.09 13.42 -5.84
C ARG A 23 9.53 13.00 -5.51
N THR A 24 9.77 11.71 -5.32
CA THR A 24 11.06 11.14 -4.92
C THR A 24 11.36 9.87 -5.71
N LEU A 25 12.63 9.46 -5.78
CA LEU A 25 13.03 8.21 -6.44
C LEU A 25 12.32 6.99 -5.82
N GLU A 26 12.20 6.97 -4.50
CA GLU A 26 11.44 5.94 -3.78
C GLU A 26 9.96 5.91 -4.21
N ALA A 27 9.33 7.09 -4.32
CA ALA A 27 7.94 7.19 -4.77
C ALA A 27 7.78 6.73 -6.22
N THR A 28 8.76 6.98 -7.10
CA THR A 28 8.74 6.46 -8.49
C THR A 28 8.85 4.93 -8.52
N LEU A 29 9.71 4.34 -7.69
CA LEU A 29 9.86 2.88 -7.60
C LEU A 29 8.57 2.22 -7.09
N LEU A 30 7.95 2.80 -6.06
CA LEU A 30 6.66 2.32 -5.55
C LEU A 30 5.54 2.49 -6.57
N LEU A 31 5.53 3.60 -7.33
CA LEU A 31 4.57 3.83 -8.41
C LEU A 31 4.68 2.76 -9.50
N VAL A 32 5.89 2.45 -9.95
CA VAL A 32 6.15 1.42 -10.97
C VAL A 32 5.75 0.04 -10.45
N ALA A 33 6.13 -0.29 -9.21
CA ALA A 33 5.73 -1.56 -8.59
C ALA A 33 4.20 -1.68 -8.48
N ALA A 34 3.51 -0.61 -8.08
CA ALA A 34 2.04 -0.57 -8.00
C ALA A 34 1.39 -0.75 -9.38
N LEU A 35 1.96 -0.14 -10.43
CA LEU A 35 1.46 -0.29 -11.81
C LEU A 35 1.59 -1.73 -12.30
N ILE A 36 2.72 -2.39 -12.04
CA ILE A 36 2.94 -3.81 -12.36
C ILE A 36 1.92 -4.70 -11.63
N VAL A 37 1.73 -4.49 -10.33
CA VAL A 37 0.78 -5.27 -9.52
C VAL A 37 -0.67 -5.01 -9.93
N MET A 38 -1.02 -3.77 -10.28
CA MET A 38 -2.38 -3.42 -10.70
C MET A 38 -2.73 -4.09 -12.03
N ILE A 39 -1.79 -4.13 -12.98
CA ILE A 39 -1.97 -4.85 -14.25
C ILE A 39 -2.08 -6.36 -14.00
N GLY A 40 -1.26 -6.93 -13.12
CA GLY A 40 -1.33 -8.36 -12.77
C GLY A 40 -2.57 -8.78 -11.97
N ASN A 41 -3.37 -7.84 -11.43
CA ASN A 41 -4.69 -8.14 -10.82
C ASN A 41 -5.84 -8.06 -11.84
N ALA A 42 -5.65 -7.36 -12.96
CA ALA A 42 -6.73 -7.11 -13.89
C ALA A 42 -7.01 -8.39 -14.71
N PRO A 43 -8.27 -8.79 -14.91
CA PRO A 43 -8.62 -9.97 -15.73
C PRO A 43 -8.20 -9.84 -17.21
N ILE A 44 -7.92 -8.61 -17.66
CA ILE A 44 -7.37 -8.27 -19.00
C ILE A 44 -5.83 -8.21 -18.98
N GLY A 45 -5.22 -8.24 -17.80
CA GLY A 45 -3.78 -8.19 -17.60
C GLY A 45 -3.05 -9.31 -18.34
N ASP A 46 -3.59 -10.53 -18.29
CA ASP A 46 -3.00 -11.70 -18.96
C ASP A 46 -3.03 -11.54 -20.50
N PHE A 47 -4.12 -10.99 -21.05
CA PHE A 47 -4.24 -10.75 -22.50
C PHE A 47 -3.30 -9.64 -22.99
N ILE A 48 -3.12 -8.56 -22.22
CA ILE A 48 -2.22 -7.45 -22.58
C ILE A 48 -0.76 -7.89 -22.44
N TRP A 49 -0.41 -8.62 -21.39
CA TRP A 49 0.96 -9.05 -21.15
C TRP A 49 1.45 -10.09 -22.15
N ASN A 50 0.60 -11.05 -22.53
CA ASN A 50 0.93 -12.01 -23.59
C ASN A 50 1.21 -11.32 -24.94
N LYS A 51 0.63 -10.13 -25.17
CA LYS A 51 0.86 -9.34 -26.39
C LYS A 51 2.08 -8.41 -26.30
N ILE A 52 2.43 -7.91 -25.11
CA ILE A 52 3.54 -6.96 -24.91
C ILE A 52 4.89 -7.68 -24.68
N MET A 53 4.90 -8.85 -24.02
CA MET A 53 6.14 -9.58 -23.73
C MET A 53 5.97 -11.09 -23.97
N PRO A 54 6.13 -11.58 -25.21
CA PRO A 54 5.94 -12.98 -25.58
C PRO A 54 7.19 -13.85 -25.26
N PHE A 55 7.77 -13.68 -24.07
CA PHE A 55 8.99 -14.41 -23.65
C PHE A 55 8.75 -15.46 -22.55
N GLY A 56 7.50 -15.73 -22.15
CA GLY A 56 7.20 -16.85 -21.27
C GLY A 56 5.75 -16.87 -20.82
N ASP A 57 5.10 -18.02 -20.99
CA ASP A 57 3.76 -18.28 -20.44
C ASP A 57 3.79 -18.07 -18.92
N ASN A 58 2.90 -17.21 -18.38
CA ASN A 58 2.67 -16.98 -16.94
C ASN A 58 3.67 -16.08 -16.17
N LEU A 59 4.45 -15.22 -16.83
CA LEU A 59 5.24 -14.18 -16.14
C LEU A 59 4.40 -13.22 -15.25
N PRO A 60 3.18 -12.78 -15.64
CA PRO A 60 2.43 -11.77 -14.88
C PRO A 60 2.06 -12.21 -13.47
N SER A 61 1.65 -13.48 -13.31
CA SER A 61 1.30 -14.06 -12.01
C SER A 61 2.53 -14.24 -11.13
N THR A 62 3.66 -14.66 -11.72
CA THR A 62 4.91 -14.92 -11.00
C THR A 62 5.54 -13.65 -10.45
N VAL A 63 5.63 -12.59 -11.26
CA VAL A 63 6.20 -11.30 -10.81
C VAL A 63 5.31 -10.66 -9.75
N ARG A 64 3.98 -10.70 -9.95
CA ARG A 64 3.01 -10.28 -8.94
C ARG A 64 3.22 -11.03 -7.63
N GLN A 65 3.26 -12.36 -7.69
CA GLN A 65 3.38 -13.21 -6.51
C GLN A 65 4.70 -12.94 -5.79
N TRP A 66 5.81 -12.80 -6.51
CA TRP A 66 7.10 -12.43 -5.94
C TRP A 66 7.07 -11.08 -5.21
N ILE A 67 6.41 -10.05 -5.78
CA ILE A 67 6.25 -8.74 -5.14
C ILE A 67 5.38 -8.85 -3.87
N LEU A 68 4.30 -9.63 -3.92
CA LEU A 68 3.39 -9.79 -2.79
C LEU A 68 4.00 -10.64 -1.67
N GLU A 69 4.83 -11.62 -1.99
CA GLU A 69 5.39 -12.58 -1.04
C GLU A 69 6.72 -12.13 -0.43
N ASN A 70 7.59 -11.44 -1.17
CA ASN A 70 8.91 -11.09 -0.65
C ASN A 70 8.89 -9.75 0.11
N PRO A 71 8.80 -8.58 -0.56
CA PRO A 71 8.87 -7.30 0.12
C PRO A 71 7.63 -7.01 0.98
N ASN A 72 6.44 -7.35 0.49
CA ASN A 72 5.20 -7.03 1.19
C ASN A 72 5.01 -7.87 2.48
N LEU A 73 5.26 -9.19 2.45
CA LEU A 73 5.21 -9.99 3.69
C LEU A 73 6.32 -9.63 4.67
N SER A 74 7.52 -9.32 4.19
CA SER A 74 8.64 -8.92 5.05
C SER A 74 8.35 -7.60 5.78
N SER A 75 7.86 -6.59 5.06
CA SER A 75 7.45 -5.30 5.64
C SER A 75 6.33 -5.50 6.66
N ARG A 76 5.29 -6.25 6.31
CA ARG A 76 4.15 -6.52 7.20
C ARG A 76 4.59 -7.18 8.51
N ARG A 77 5.48 -8.18 8.45
CA ARG A 77 6.00 -8.85 9.65
C ARG A 77 6.82 -7.90 10.52
N GLY A 78 7.67 -7.07 9.91
CA GLY A 78 8.44 -6.05 10.63
C GLY A 78 7.54 -5.04 11.36
N VAL A 79 6.50 -4.54 10.69
CA VAL A 79 5.52 -3.61 11.29
C VAL A 79 4.80 -4.27 12.47
N ILE A 80 4.31 -5.51 12.32
CA ILE A 80 3.60 -6.21 13.39
C ILE A 80 4.51 -6.38 14.62
N LEU A 81 5.77 -6.79 14.43
CA LEU A 81 6.72 -6.93 15.53
C LEU A 81 6.97 -5.60 16.25
N GLY A 82 7.16 -4.51 15.49
CA GLY A 82 7.33 -3.17 16.05
C GLY A 82 6.12 -2.68 16.84
N VAL A 83 4.91 -2.88 16.29
CA VAL A 83 3.65 -2.53 16.96
C VAL A 83 3.47 -3.35 18.24
N SER A 84 3.71 -4.66 18.19
CA SER A 84 3.61 -5.53 19.37
C SER A 84 4.57 -5.11 20.48
N LEU A 85 5.82 -4.78 20.16
CA LEU A 85 6.80 -4.27 21.13
C LEU A 85 6.37 -2.92 21.71
N GLY A 86 5.83 -2.02 20.87
CA GLY A 86 5.28 -0.74 21.32
C GLY A 86 4.14 -0.92 22.32
N ILE A 87 3.22 -1.85 22.05
CA ILE A 87 2.11 -2.19 22.95
C ILE A 87 2.63 -2.78 24.27
N ILE A 88 3.60 -3.71 24.24
CA ILE A 88 4.18 -4.28 25.47
C ILE A 88 4.84 -3.18 26.31
N SER A 89 5.61 -2.30 25.67
CA SER A 89 6.24 -1.15 26.34
C SER A 89 5.20 -0.24 26.99
N GLN A 90 4.08 -0.01 26.29
CA GLN A 90 2.96 0.78 26.78
C GLN A 90 2.29 0.13 28.00
N SER A 91 2.02 -1.17 27.93
CA SER A 91 1.45 -1.94 29.04
C SER A 91 2.34 -1.93 30.28
N ILE A 92 3.67 -2.04 30.11
CA ILE A 92 4.63 -1.98 31.23
C ILE A 92 4.57 -0.61 31.91
N ARG A 93 4.52 0.50 31.16
CA ARG A 93 4.40 1.85 31.74
C ARG A 93 3.12 2.02 32.55
N ILE A 94 2.02 1.43 32.09
CA ILE A 94 0.74 1.43 32.80
C ILE A 94 0.84 0.61 34.09
N ILE A 95 1.37 -0.61 34.03
CA ILE A 95 1.50 -1.50 35.21
C ILE A 95 2.43 -0.89 36.28
N LEU A 96 3.54 -0.27 35.87
CA LEU A 96 4.47 0.39 36.78
C LEU A 96 3.95 1.73 37.32
N GLY A 97 2.75 2.17 36.92
CA GLY A 97 2.13 3.42 37.39
C GLY A 97 2.87 4.69 36.95
N ILE A 98 3.82 4.56 36.01
CA ILE A 98 4.56 5.69 35.44
C ILE A 98 3.60 6.55 34.60
N GLU A 99 2.68 5.89 33.89
CA GLU A 99 1.59 6.58 33.19
C GLU A 99 0.36 6.72 34.07
N ARG A 100 0.22 7.90 34.67
CA ARG A 100 -0.94 8.28 35.50
C ARG A 100 -2.21 8.59 34.69
N SER A 101 -2.13 8.56 33.36
CA SER A 101 -3.25 8.91 32.46
C SER A 101 -4.46 7.98 32.61
N TYR A 102 -4.28 6.74 33.10
CA TYR A 102 -5.38 5.81 33.37
C TYR A 102 -5.95 5.91 34.79
N LEU A 103 -5.27 6.61 35.70
CA LEU A 103 -5.63 6.63 37.13
C LEU A 103 -6.45 7.84 37.55
N GLY A 104 -6.86 8.71 36.62
CA GLY A 104 -7.67 9.89 36.94
C GLY A 104 -6.97 10.77 37.98
N GLY A 105 -5.88 11.43 37.58
CA GLY A 105 -5.32 12.51 38.40
C GLY A 105 -6.35 13.63 38.46
N GLY A 106 -7.09 13.69 39.58
CA GLY A 106 -8.20 14.61 39.79
C GLY A 106 -7.79 16.07 39.62
N ASP A 107 -8.58 16.76 38.82
CA ASP A 107 -9.59 17.67 39.39
C ASP A 107 -10.93 16.94 39.46
#